data_AF-A0A150JCY4-F1
#
_entry.id   AF-A0A150JCY4-F1
#
_cell.length_a   1.000
_cell.length_b   1.000
_cell.length_c   1.000
_cell.angle_alpha   90.00
_cell.angle_beta   90.00
_cell.angle_gamma   90.00
#
_symmetry.space_group_name_H-M   'P 1'
#
loop_
_entity.id
_entity.type
_entity.pdbx_description
1 polymer ?
#
loop_
_entity_poly.entity_id
_entity_poly.type
_entity_poly.pdbx_seq_one_letter_code
_entity_poly.pdbx_strand_id
1 'polypeptide(L)'
;MAETIIDGKIIERVSEIARLRLSEIEKEKFEEEFERILKKFSIIDEIKVGEKELYYVVDNVNVLRKDSESKPFNNINGIKNNFNKIEDEYIIVPRNL
;
A
#
# COMPACT_ATOMS: atom_id res chain seq x y z
N MET A 1 2.24 -20.55 -14.95
CA MET A 1 1.46 -20.16 -13.75
C MET A 1 -0.02 -20.42 -13.99
N ALA A 2 -0.82 -20.47 -12.92
CA ALA A 2 -2.28 -20.49 -13.06
C ALA A 2 -2.74 -19.24 -13.81
N GLU A 3 -3.53 -19.43 -14.87
CA GLU A 3 -4.15 -18.32 -15.60
C GLU A 3 -5.05 -17.57 -14.63
N THR A 4 -4.63 -16.39 -14.21
CA THR A 4 -5.41 -15.58 -13.26
C THR A 4 -6.42 -14.79 -14.07
N ILE A 5 -7.66 -15.26 -14.04
CA ILE A 5 -8.79 -14.56 -14.66
C ILE A 5 -9.08 -13.34 -13.81
N ILE A 6 -8.89 -12.15 -14.37
CA ILE A 6 -9.27 -10.90 -13.72
C ILE A 6 -10.75 -10.67 -13.98
N ASP A 7 -11.54 -10.69 -12.90
CA ASP A 7 -12.96 -10.41 -12.92
C ASP A 7 -13.32 -9.38 -11.83
N GLY A 8 -14.56 -8.89 -11.86
CA GLY A 8 -15.03 -7.89 -10.90
C GLY A 8 -14.92 -8.33 -9.45
N LYS A 9 -14.94 -9.64 -9.16
CA LYS A 9 -14.75 -10.16 -7.80
C LYS A 9 -13.30 -10.00 -7.33
N ILE A 10 -12.32 -10.20 -8.22
CA ILE A 10 -10.92 -9.91 -7.92
C ILE A 10 -10.72 -8.40 -7.73
N ILE A 11 -11.28 -7.57 -8.61
CA ILE A 11 -11.15 -6.11 -8.48
C ILE A 11 -11.76 -5.61 -7.17
N GLU A 12 -12.95 -6.09 -6.82
CA GLU A 12 -13.59 -5.78 -5.54
C GLU A 12 -12.67 -6.13 -4.37
N ARG A 13 -12.17 -7.37 -4.34
CA ARG A 13 -11.30 -7.86 -3.26
C ARG A 13 -10.02 -7.04 -3.13
N VAL A 14 -9.39 -6.69 -4.26
CA VAL A 14 -8.16 -5.86 -4.25
C VAL A 14 -8.47 -4.46 -3.75
N SER A 15 -9.59 -3.87 -4.17
CA SER A 15 -10.02 -2.55 -3.71
C SER A 15 -10.31 -2.50 -2.21
N GLU A 16 -10.95 -3.54 -1.65
CA GLU A 16 -11.19 -3.68 -0.21
C GLU A 16 -9.88 -3.72 0.59
N ILE A 17 -8.91 -4.53 0.16
CA ILE A 17 -7.58 -4.63 0.80
C ILE A 17 -6.86 -3.28 0.75
N ALA A 18 -6.98 -2.57 -0.37
CA ALA A 18 -6.40 -1.24 -0.57
C ALA A 18 -7.20 -0.11 0.11
N ARG A 19 -8.37 -0.41 0.71
CA ARG A 19 -9.31 0.57 1.28
C ARG A 19 -9.77 1.63 0.27
N LEU A 20 -9.95 1.22 -0.98
CA LEU A 20 -10.47 2.05 -2.06
C LEU A 20 -11.95 1.74 -2.30
N ARG A 21 -12.77 2.77 -2.40
CA ARG A 21 -14.16 2.64 -2.84
C ARG A 21 -14.20 2.96 -4.33
N LEU A 22 -14.43 1.95 -5.15
CA LEU A 22 -14.54 2.08 -6.60
C LEU A 22 -16.00 2.15 -7.01
N SER A 23 -16.30 3.02 -7.96
CA SER A 23 -17.55 2.98 -8.72
C SER A 23 -17.56 1.79 -9.68
N GLU A 24 -18.75 1.38 -10.13
CA GLU A 24 -18.87 0.27 -11.09
C GLU A 24 -18.12 0.53 -12.41
N ILE A 25 -18.14 1.78 -12.88
CA ILE A 25 -17.40 2.20 -14.09
C ILE A 25 -15.88 2.03 -13.89
N GLU A 26 -15.37 2.35 -12.69
CA GLU A 26 -13.95 2.16 -12.38
C GLU A 26 -13.60 0.66 -12.28
N LYS A 27 -14.50 -0.18 -11.76
CA LYS A 27 -14.27 -1.62 -11.68
C LYS A 27 -14.16 -2.24 -13.06
N GLU A 28 -15.11 -1.97 -13.95
CA GLU A 28 -15.08 -2.45 -15.35
C GLU A 28 -13.79 -2.03 -16.06
N LYS A 29 -13.40 -0.76 -15.89
CA LYS A 29 -12.15 -0.25 -16.48
C LYS A 29 -10.91 -0.94 -15.90
N PHE A 30 -10.89 -1.19 -14.59
CA PHE A 30 -9.75 -1.83 -13.94
C PHE A 30 -9.62 -3.31 -14.28
N GLU A 31 -10.70 -4.02 -14.57
CA GLU A 31 -10.62 -5.39 -15.09
C GLU A 31 -9.76 -5.44 -16.37
N GLU A 32 -10.10 -4.62 -17.37
CA GLU A 32 -9.36 -4.55 -18.64
C GLU A 32 -7.91 -4.06 -18.44
N GLU A 33 -7.72 -3.02 -17.63
CA GLU A 33 -6.39 -2.45 -17.41
C GLU A 33 -5.47 -3.42 -16.66
N PHE A 34 -5.98 -4.13 -15.65
CA PHE A 34 -5.19 -5.08 -14.86
C PHE A 34 -4.82 -6.30 -15.69
N GLU A 35 -5.75 -6.84 -16.48
CA GLU A 35 -5.45 -7.94 -17.40
C GLU A 35 -4.31 -7.54 -18.35
N ARG A 36 -4.42 -6.37 -18.98
CA ARG A 36 -3.39 -5.85 -19.89
C ARG A 36 -2.04 -5.65 -19.19
N ILE A 37 -2.02 -5.14 -17.97
CA ILE A 37 -0.79 -4.90 -17.20
C ILE A 37 -0.14 -6.23 -16.83
N LEU A 38 -0.89 -7.17 -16.27
CA LEU A 38 -0.36 -8.47 -15.84
C LEU A 38 0.16 -9.29 -17.03
N LYS A 39 -0.55 -9.25 -18.16
CA LYS A 39 -0.08 -9.86 -19.41
C LYS A 39 1.24 -9.26 -19.91
N LYS A 40 1.50 -7.97 -19.68
CA LYS A 40 2.81 -7.39 -20.01
C LYS A 40 3.91 -7.85 -19.07
N PHE A 41 3.60 -8.02 -17.78
CA PHE A 41 4.58 -8.46 -16.79
C PHE A 41 4.90 -9.96 -16.88
N SER A 42 4.09 -10.77 -17.56
CA SER A 42 4.35 -12.21 -17.74
C SER A 42 5.66 -12.53 -18.47
N ILE A 43 6.27 -11.55 -19.16
CA ILE A 43 7.62 -11.71 -19.74
C ILE A 43 8.68 -12.02 -18.67
N ILE A 44 8.46 -11.61 -17.42
CA ILE A 44 9.36 -11.90 -16.29
C ILE A 44 9.41 -13.40 -16.00
N ASP A 45 8.33 -14.15 -16.28
CA ASP A 45 8.25 -15.58 -16.01
C ASP A 45 9.23 -16.41 -16.87
N GLU A 46 9.68 -15.85 -18.00
CA GLU A 46 10.64 -16.48 -18.91
C GLU A 46 12.09 -16.34 -18.40
N ILE A 47 12.32 -15.46 -17.42
CA ILE A 47 13.65 -15.17 -16.90
C ILE A 47 14.05 -16.24 -15.88
N LYS A 48 15.17 -16.93 -16.14
CA LYS A 48 15.78 -17.82 -15.14
C LYS A 48 16.37 -16.99 -14.00
N VAL A 49 15.73 -17.03 -12.84
CA VAL A 49 16.20 -16.37 -11.62
C VAL A 49 17.17 -17.27 -10.84
N GLY A 50 18.15 -16.65 -10.18
CA GLY A 50 18.99 -17.34 -9.20
C GLY A 50 18.27 -17.53 -7.87
N GLU A 51 18.91 -18.21 -6.93
CA GLU A 51 18.34 -18.50 -5.59
C GLU A 51 18.32 -17.27 -4.66
N LYS A 52 19.03 -16.20 -5.01
CA LYS A 52 19.16 -15.00 -4.17
C LYS A 52 18.18 -13.92 -4.60
N GLU A 53 17.37 -13.48 -3.65
CA GLU A 53 16.49 -12.32 -3.81
C GLU A 53 17.22 -11.03 -3.39
N LEU A 54 17.01 -9.96 -4.15
CA LEU A 54 17.56 -8.64 -3.86
C LEU A 54 16.50 -7.78 -3.17
N TYR A 55 16.56 -7.70 -1.84
CA TYR A 55 15.67 -6.85 -1.05
C TYR A 55 16.16 -5.39 -0.96
N TYR A 56 17.48 -5.22 -0.88
CA TYR A 56 18.14 -3.93 -0.77
C TYR A 56 19.34 -3.90 -1.71
N VAL A 57 19.59 -2.76 -2.32
CA VAL A 57 20.74 -2.58 -3.24
C VAL A 57 22.08 -2.58 -2.49
N VAL A 58 22.04 -2.32 -1.18
CA VAL A 58 23.21 -2.29 -0.29
C VAL A 58 23.13 -3.42 0.72
N ASP A 59 24.27 -3.82 1.26
CA ASP A 59 24.34 -4.86 2.29
C ASP A 59 23.52 -4.46 3.53
N ASN A 60 22.66 -5.39 3.95
CA ASN A 60 21.90 -5.23 5.17
C ASN A 60 22.81 -5.43 6.39
N VAL A 61 23.04 -4.35 7.12
CA VAL A 61 23.63 -4.39 8.46
C VAL A 61 22.59 -3.92 9.47
N ASN A 62 22.62 -4.49 10.68
CA ASN A 62 21.75 -4.03 11.75
C ASN A 62 22.18 -2.63 12.20
N VAL A 63 21.44 -1.60 11.76
CA VAL A 63 21.66 -0.21 12.19
C VAL A 63 20.97 0.00 13.54
N LEU A 64 21.74 -0.10 14.62
CA LEU A 64 21.23 0.07 15.98
C LEU A 64 21.21 1.55 16.37
N ARG A 65 20.12 1.97 17.03
CA ARG A 65 20.00 3.26 17.70
C ARG A 65 20.23 3.07 19.20
N LYS A 66 20.99 3.98 19.84
CA LYS A 66 21.13 4.01 21.30
C LYS A 66 19.77 4.23 21.96
N ASP A 67 19.55 3.58 23.10
CA ASP A 67 18.39 3.86 23.94
C ASP A 67 18.62 5.15 24.72
N SER A 68 18.15 6.25 24.16
CA SER A 68 18.25 7.60 24.72
C SER A 68 16.89 8.29 24.63
N GLU A 69 16.65 9.25 25.51
CA GLU A 69 15.44 10.06 25.48
C GLU A 69 15.22 10.70 24.09
N SER A 70 14.01 10.52 23.56
CA SER A 70 13.62 11.13 22.29
C SER A 70 13.38 12.63 22.48
N LYS A 71 13.87 13.44 21.55
CA LYS A 71 13.51 14.86 21.52
C LYS A 71 12.00 15.00 21.21
N PRO A 72 11.22 15.69 22.05
CA PRO A 72 9.81 15.93 21.75
C PRO A 72 9.67 16.79 20.49
N PHE A 73 8.59 16.58 19.74
CA PHE A 73 8.29 17.44 18.59
C PHE A 73 7.78 18.80 19.08
N ASN A 74 8.47 19.87 18.69
CA ASN A 74 8.23 21.21 19.25
C ASN A 74 6.92 21.88 18.75
N ASN A 75 6.31 21.39 17.66
CA ASN A 75 5.15 22.02 17.04
C ASN A 75 3.94 21.07 16.94
N ILE A 76 3.48 20.59 18.08
CA ILE A 76 2.33 19.68 18.16
C ILE A 76 1.09 20.30 17.48
N ASN A 77 0.87 21.61 17.66
CA ASN A 77 -0.25 22.33 17.03
C ASN A 77 -0.18 22.31 15.49
N GLY A 78 1.02 22.37 14.90
CA GLY A 78 1.20 22.22 13.46
C GLY A 78 0.81 20.84 12.94
N ILE A 79 1.05 19.78 13.73
CA ILE A 79 0.58 18.42 13.39
C ILE A 79 -0.95 18.37 13.48
N LYS A 80 -1.52 18.88 14.58
CA LYS A 80 -2.96 18.92 14.81
C LYS A 80 -3.70 19.59 13.66
N ASN A 81 -3.25 20.76 13.23
CA ASN A 81 -3.91 21.54 12.18
C ASN A 81 -3.98 20.84 10.80
N ASN A 82 -3.30 19.71 10.59
CA ASN A 82 -3.42 18.91 9.36
C ASN A 82 -4.62 17.94 9.37
N PHE A 83 -5.33 17.79 10.48
CA PHE A 83 -6.45 16.86 10.61
C PHE A 83 -7.80 17.55 10.44
N ASN A 84 -8.73 16.84 9.79
CA ASN A 84 -10.05 17.38 9.46
C ASN A 84 -10.93 17.68 10.68
N LYS A 85 -10.81 16.91 11.77
CA LYS A 85 -11.59 17.09 13.00
C LYS A 85 -10.77 16.75 14.22
N ILE A 86 -10.81 17.64 15.21
CA ILE A 86 -10.05 17.56 16.46
C ILE A 86 -10.99 18.01 17.58
N GLU A 87 -10.90 17.35 18.72
CA GLU A 87 -11.58 17.72 19.96
C GLU A 87 -10.56 17.60 21.09
N ASP A 88 -10.31 18.72 21.78
CA ASP A 88 -9.23 18.87 22.75
C ASP A 88 -7.86 18.40 22.22
N GLU A 89 -7.36 17.29 22.75
CA GLU A 89 -6.08 16.66 22.41
C GLU A 89 -6.22 15.47 21.44
N TYR A 90 -7.44 15.18 20.96
CA TYR A 90 -7.74 13.96 20.21
C TYR A 90 -8.14 14.25 18.76
N ILE A 91 -7.64 13.40 17.86
CA ILE A 91 -8.11 13.33 16.47
C ILE A 91 -9.42 12.53 16.46
N ILE A 92 -10.47 13.10 15.88
CA ILE A 92 -11.78 12.47 15.86
C ILE A 92 -11.97 11.69 14.56
N VAL A 93 -12.29 10.41 14.69
CA VAL A 93 -12.59 9.50 13.58
C VAL A 93 -13.96 8.84 13.78
N PRO A 94 -14.62 8.36 12.70
CA PRO A 94 -15.82 7.54 12.84
C PRO A 94 -15.57 6.32 13.72
N ARG A 95 -16.48 6.04 14.65
CA ARG A 95 -16.34 4.93 15.60
C ARG A 95 -16.46 3.56 14.94
N ASN A 96 -17.20 3.47 13.84
CA ASN A 96 -17.41 2.26 13.07
C ASN A 96 -16.98 2.51 11.61
N LEU A 97 -16.29 1.55 11.02
CA LEU A 97 -15.96 1.49 9.59
C LEU A 97 -17.07 0.78 8.81
#